data_AF-A0A0G0XLX9-F1
#
_entry.id   AF-A0A0G0XLX9-F1
#
_cell.length_a   1.000
_cell.length_b   1.000
_cell.length_c   1.000
_cell.angle_alpha   90.00
_cell.angle_beta   90.00
_cell.angle_gamma   90.00
#
_symmetry.space_group_name_H-M   'P 1'
#
loop_
_entity.id
_entity.type
_entity.pdbx_description
1 polymer ?
#
loop_
_entity_poly.entity_id
_entity_poly.type
_entity_poly.pdbx_seq_one_letter_code
_entity_poly.pdbx_strand_id
1 'polypeptide(L)' 'MTLTKGDLKQIDNLIERRLDDQEGKFEKKLTEIKSEFFEKIDPILKEVTTAREERPLIENRLEALEEVHPKGKHLAAV' A
#
# COMPACT_ATOMS: atom_id res chain seq x y z
N MET A 1 -39.59 34.68 18.01
CA MET A 1 -39.85 33.24 18.24
C MET A 1 -38.69 32.68 19.02
N THR A 2 -38.95 31.95 20.10
CA THR A 2 -37.93 31.31 20.94
C THR A 2 -38.04 29.80 20.78
N LEU A 3 -36.92 29.13 20.55
CA LEU A 3 -36.85 27.68 20.48
C LEU A 3 -37.32 27.07 21.80
N THR A 4 -38.11 26.00 21.71
CA THR A 4 -38.54 25.22 22.87
C THR A 4 -37.49 24.17 23.21
N LYS A 5 -37.55 23.62 24.43
CA LYS A 5 -36.69 22.51 24.84
C LYS A 5 -36.86 21.25 23.97
N GLY A 6 -38.02 21.09 23.35
CA GLY A 6 -38.27 20.00 22.39
C GLY A 6 -37.48 20.17 21.11
N ASP A 7 -37.44 21.40 20.58
CA ASP A 7 -36.68 21.74 19.37
C ASP A 7 -35.17 21.53 19.58
N LEU A 8 -34.66 21.91 20.75
CA LEU A 8 -33.26 21.68 21.12
C LEU A 8 -32.90 20.20 21.11
N LYS A 9 -33.74 19.33 21.70
CA LYS A 9 -33.51 17.88 21.68
C LYS A 9 -33.53 17.30 20.26
N GLN A 10 -34.40 17.80 19.39
CA GLN A 10 -34.44 17.33 18.00
C GLN A 10 -33.18 17.71 17.24
N ILE A 11 -32.66 18.92 17.48
CA ILE A 11 -31.40 19.40 16.92
C ILE A 11 -30.22 18.54 17.41
N ASP A 12 -30.14 18.26 18.71
CA ASP A 12 -29.07 17.41 19.27
C ASP A 12 -29.08 16.01 18.63
N ASN A 13 -30.24 15.35 18.58
CA ASN A 13 -30.37 14.03 17.93
C ASN A 13 -30.02 14.05 16.44
N LEU A 14 -30.32 15.16 15.73
CA LEU A 14 -29.98 15.31 14.32
C LEU A 14 -28.46 15.48 14.13
N ILE A 15 -27.81 16.22 15.03
CA ILE A 15 -26.36 16.42 15.02
C ILE A 15 -25.65 15.10 15.30
N GLU A 16 -26.06 14.37 16.33
CA GLU A 16 -25.49 13.04 16.66
C GLU A 16 -25.54 12.10 15.47
N ARG A 17 -26.71 11.93 14.84
CA ARG A 17 -26.85 11.06 13.66
C ARG A 17 -25.94 11.48 12.50
N ARG A 18 -25.79 12.79 12.28
CA ARG A 18 -24.92 13.30 11.21
C ARG A 18 -23.45 13.07 11.50
N LEU A 19 -23.05 13.14 12.78
CA LEU A 19 -21.69 12.84 13.20
C LEU A 19 -21.40 11.34 13.03
N ASP A 20 -22.31 10.46 13.46
CA ASP A 20 -22.18 9.01 13.27
C ASP A 20 -22.07 8.65 11.77
N ASP A 21 -22.91 9.27 10.92
CA ASP A 21 -22.85 9.09 9.47
C ASP A 21 -21.52 9.56 8.87
N GLN A 22 -20.92 10.62 9.43
CA GLN A 22 -19.63 11.13 8.98
C GLN A 22 -18.48 10.24 9.43
N GLU A 23 -18.52 9.75 10.67
CA GLU A 23 -17.55 8.81 11.23
C GLU A 23 -17.49 7.53 10.40
N GLY A 24 -18.65 6.91 10.12
CA GLY A 24 -18.71 5.72 9.29
C GLY A 24 -18.23 5.94 7.84
N LYS A 25 -18.42 7.13 7.27
CA LYS A 25 -17.85 7.48 5.96
C LYS A 25 -16.33 7.64 6.01
N PHE A 26 -15.81 8.20 7.10
CA PHE A 26 -14.37 8.36 7.30
C PHE A 26 -13.67 7.01 7.46
N GLU A 27 -14.23 6.10 8.27
CA GLU A 27 -13.69 4.75 8.44
C GLU A 27 -13.66 3.96 7.14
N LYS A 28 -14.72 4.05 6.33
CA LYS A 28 -14.76 3.42 5.00
C LYS A 28 -13.66 3.94 4.08
N LYS A 29 -13.51 5.26 3.99
CA LYS A 29 -12.44 5.88 3.18
C LYS A 29 -11.05 5.51 3.66
N LEU A 30 -10.83 5.46 4.98
CA LEU A 30 -9.55 5.02 5.55
C LEU A 30 -9.24 3.57 5.17
N THR A 31 -10.25 2.70 5.21
CA THR A 31 -10.12 1.30 4.82
C THR A 31 -9.82 1.18 3.32
N GLU A 32 -10.52 1.92 2.47
CA GLU A 32 -10.26 1.97 1.02
C GLU A 32 -8.85 2.45 0.70
N ILE A 33 -8.40 3.56 1.30
CA ILE A 33 -7.04 4.09 1.11
C ILE A 33 -5.99 3.06 1.53
N LYS A 34 -6.22 2.38 2.66
CA LYS A 34 -5.31 1.35 3.16
C LYS A 34 -5.24 0.20 2.17
N SER A 35 -6.38 -0.31 1.70
CA SER A 35 -6.41 -1.40 0.71
C SER A 35 -5.72 -1.01 -0.60
N GLU A 36 -6.02 0.16 -1.15
CA GLU A 36 -5.37 0.65 -2.39
C GLU A 36 -3.85 0.80 -2.23
N PHE A 37 -3.39 1.23 -1.06
CA PHE A 37 -1.97 1.35 -0.75
C PHE A 37 -1.27 -0.01 -0.74
N PHE A 38 -1.87 -1.01 -0.08
CA PHE A 38 -1.34 -2.37 -0.06
C PHE A 38 -1.37 -3.03 -1.45
N GLU A 39 -2.46 -2.88 -2.21
CA GLU A 39 -2.56 -3.41 -3.58
C GLU A 39 -1.47 -2.86 -4.51
N LYS A 40 -1.06 -1.59 -4.31
CA LYS A 40 0.02 -0.98 -5.09
C LYS A 40 1.42 -1.37 -4.60
N ILE A 41 1.60 -1.57 -3.30
CA ILE A 41 2.92 -1.81 -2.72
C ILE A 41 3.32 -3.28 -2.70
N ASP A 42 2.38 -4.19 -2.46
CA ASP A 42 2.63 -5.64 -2.44
C ASP A 42 3.38 -6.15 -3.68
N PRO A 43 2.99 -5.80 -4.93
CA PRO A 43 3.76 -6.24 -6.11
C PRO A 43 5.17 -5.66 -6.14
N ILE A 44 5.37 -4.40 -5.72
CA ILE A 44 6.69 -3.76 -5.67
C ILE A 44 7.58 -4.48 -4.64
N LEU A 45 7.05 -4.78 -3.46
CA LEU A 45 7.80 -5.50 -2.43
C LEU A 45 8.16 -6.92 -2.88
N LYS A 46 7.25 -7.58 -3.60
CA LYS A 46 7.50 -8.90 -4.18
C LYS A 46 8.60 -8.85 -5.24
N GLU A 47 8.55 -7.90 -6.16
CA GLU A 47 9.60 -7.67 -7.17
C GLU A 47 10.96 -7.39 -6.52
N VAL A 48 11.01 -6.50 -5.52
CA VAL A 48 12.26 -6.20 -4.80
C VAL A 48 12.80 -7.43 -4.07
N THR A 49 11.93 -8.26 -3.50
CA THR A 49 12.34 -9.49 -2.83
C THR A 49 12.87 -10.51 -3.83
N THR A 50 12.14 -10.77 -4.93
CA THR A 50 12.59 -11.64 -6.01
C THR A 50 13.92 -11.18 -6.59
N ALA A 51 14.08 -9.89 -6.89
CA ALA A 51 15.32 -9.34 -7.41
C ALA A 51 16.50 -9.53 -6.42
N ARG A 52 16.25 -9.43 -5.11
CA ARG A 52 17.29 -9.69 -4.09
C ARG A 52 17.68 -11.16 -3.99
N GLU A 53 16.74 -12.07 -4.18
CA GLU A 53 16.99 -13.53 -4.16
C GLU A 53 17.68 -14.01 -5.43
N GLU A 54 17.32 -13.47 -6.59
CA GLU A 54 17.87 -13.88 -7.89
C GLU A 54 19.25 -13.29 -8.18
N ARG A 55 19.56 -12.10 -7.67
CA ARG A 55 20.84 -11.43 -7.87
C ARG A 55 22.08 -12.28 -7.50
N PRO A 56 22.17 -12.92 -6.32
CA PRO A 56 23.32 -13.78 -6.01
C PRO A 56 23.39 -15.02 -6.91
N LEU A 57 22.24 -15.55 -7.35
CA LEU A 57 22.22 -16.68 -8.30
C LEU A 57 22.75 -16.26 -9.68
N ILE A 58 22.43 -15.05 -10.13
CA ILE A 58 22.94 -14.48 -11.38
C ILE A 58 24.44 -14.22 -11.26
N GLU A 59 24.89 -13.60 -10.17
CA GLU A 59 26.31 -13.32 -9.90
C GLU A 59 27.15 -14.61 -9.89
N ASN A 60 26.72 -15.64 -9.14
CA ASN A 60 27.40 -16.95 -9.11
C ASN A 60 27.48 -17.62 -10.50
N ARG A 61 26.43 -17.50 -11.31
CA ARG A 61 26.42 -18.05 -12.68
C ARG A 61 27.34 -17.27 -13.62
N LEU A 62 27.45 -15.95 -13.42
CA LEU A 62 28.37 -15.08 -14.16
C LEU A 62 29.82 -15.47 -13.87
N GLU A 63 30.17 -15.65 -12.60
CA GLU A 63 31.51 -16.07 -12.17
C GLU A 63 31.91 -17.41 -12.80
N ALA A 64 31.03 -18.42 -12.74
CA ALA A 64 31.27 -19.72 -13.36
C ALA A 64 31.45 -19.62 -14.90
N LEU A 65 30.75 -18.70 -15.56
CA LEU A 65 30.92 -18.47 -17.00
C LEU A 65 32.24 -17.76 -17.33
N GLU A 66 32.69 -16.84 -16.49
CA GLU A 66 33.98 -16.16 -16.64
C GLU A 66 35.17 -17.13 -16.44
N GLU A 67 35.03 -18.12 -15.57
CA GLU A 67 36.02 -19.21 -15.41
C GLU A 67 36.18 -20.03 -16.70
N VAL A 68 35.07 -20.34 -17.38
CA VAL A 68 35.09 -21.18 -18.59
C VAL A 68 35.40 -20.35 -19.84
N HIS A 69 35.03 -19.07 -19.89
CA HIS A 69 35.18 -18.19 -21.06
C HIS A 69 35.91 -16.86 -20.71
N PRO A 70 37.22 -16.87 -20.42
CA PRO A 70 37.96 -15.70 -19.91
C PRO A 70 38.11 -14.54 -20.91
N LYS A 71 37.75 -14.72 -22.19
CA LYS A 71 37.87 -13.69 -23.25
C LYS A 71 36.57 -12.92 -23.53
N GLY A 72 35.44 -13.29 -22.92
CA GLY A 72 34.16 -12.62 -23.08
C GLY A 72 33.62 -12.16 -21.72
N LYS A 73 33.76 -10.87 -21.39
CA LYS A 73 33.09 -10.32 -20.20
C LYS A 73 31.58 -10.38 -20.42
N HIS A 74 30.89 -11.23 -19.68
CA HIS A 74 29.44 -11.31 -19.68
C HIS A 74 28.92 -10.28 -18.68
N LEU A 75 28.55 -9.09 -19.16
CA LEU A 75 27.95 -8.08 -18.28
C LEU A 75 26.53 -8.50 -17.92
N ALA A 76 26.23 -8.55 -16.61
CA ALA A 76 24.86 -8.56 -16.14
C ALA A 76 24.23 -7.21 -16.53
N ALA A 77 23.34 -7.20 -17.53
CA ALA A 77 22.54 -6.02 -17.83
C ALA A 77 21.54 -5.84 -16.66
N VAL A 78 21.75 -4.75 -15.91
CA VAL A 78 20.87 -4.29 -14.82
C VAL A 78 19.65 -3.59 -15.41
#